data_AF-A0A645HVR0-F1
#
_entry.id   AF-A0A645HVR0-F1
#
_cell.length_a   1.000
_cell.length_b   1.000
_cell.length_c   1.000
_cell.angle_alpha   90.00
_cell.angle_beta   90.00
_cell.angle_gamma   90.00
#
_symmetry.space_group_name_H-M   'P 1'
#
loop_
_entity.id
_entity.type
_entity.pdbx_description
1 polymer ?
#
loop_
_entity_poly.entity_id
_entity_poly.type
_entity_poly.pdbx_seq_one_letter_code
_entity_poly.pdbx_strand_id
1 'polypeptide(L)'
;MVMAPTLYTQFVAQSTLANNPEAVGFVPMPSTYTDEPIYDVSMTSNYAINAATQYPDECAKILDYMLTPEFVVEMTKGWPGYWTIPIKELANVDTSSLTGLSLFTIDCVKNAIPYIDKGNFAYHPSTFFPPATVTAFTDIDTVWQGVVTAEQYCATVAKELDAEIAAKLICPLAKPAY
;
A
#
# COMPACT_ATOMS: atom_id res chain seq x y z
N MET A 1 5.00 -0.04 -0.20
CA MET A 1 4.32 -1.23 0.38
C MET A 1 3.38 -1.77 -0.68
N VAL A 2 3.30 -3.10 -0.88
CA VAL A 2 2.21 -3.67 -1.70
C VAL A 2 0.94 -3.60 -0.84
N MET A 3 -0.07 -2.85 -1.27
CA MET A 3 -1.30 -2.63 -0.47
C MET A 3 -2.14 -3.90 -0.37
N ALA A 4 -2.07 -4.74 -1.40
CA ALA A 4 -2.86 -5.94 -1.53
C ALA A 4 -1.91 -7.15 -1.60
N PRO A 5 -1.93 -8.08 -0.61
CA PRO A 5 -3.03 -8.33 0.34
C PRO A 5 -2.85 -7.72 1.74
N THR A 6 -1.83 -6.89 2.00
CA THR A 6 -1.43 -6.50 3.37
C THR A 6 -2.58 -6.07 4.28
N LEU A 7 -3.36 -5.07 3.88
CA LEU A 7 -4.49 -4.59 4.68
C LEU A 7 -5.63 -5.62 4.76
N TYR A 8 -5.87 -6.37 3.68
CA TYR A 8 -6.87 -7.43 3.65
C TYR A 8 -6.55 -8.54 4.63
N THR A 9 -5.28 -8.95 4.73
CA THR A 9 -4.86 -9.96 5.71
C THR A 9 -5.12 -9.49 7.14
N GLN A 10 -4.92 -8.20 7.44
CA GLN A 10 -5.24 -7.64 8.75
C GLN A 10 -6.75 -7.72 9.06
N PHE A 11 -7.61 -7.40 8.10
CA PHE A 11 -9.06 -7.51 8.28
C PHE A 11 -9.51 -8.96 8.42
N VAL A 12 -8.93 -9.88 7.63
CA VAL A 12 -9.18 -11.32 7.75
C VAL A 12 -8.79 -11.80 9.15
N ALA A 13 -7.65 -11.37 9.68
CA ALA A 13 -7.19 -11.72 11.03
C ALA A 13 -8.14 -11.24 12.14
N GLN A 14 -8.94 -10.19 11.89
CA GLN A 14 -9.95 -9.68 12.81
C GLN A 14 -11.35 -10.31 12.59
N SER A 15 -11.50 -11.15 11.58
CA SER A 15 -12.77 -11.77 11.20
C SER A 15 -12.86 -13.22 11.68
N THR A 16 -14.03 -13.84 11.48
CA THR A 16 -14.23 -15.29 11.73
C THR A 16 -13.36 -16.18 10.83
N LEU A 17 -12.85 -15.65 9.71
CA LEU A 17 -11.97 -16.37 8.78
C LEU A 17 -10.55 -16.56 9.33
N ALA A 18 -10.17 -15.85 10.40
CA ALA A 18 -8.88 -16.04 11.06
C ALA A 18 -8.64 -17.49 11.51
N ASN A 19 -9.71 -18.24 11.81
CA ASN A 19 -9.65 -19.64 12.22
C ASN A 19 -9.61 -20.63 11.03
N ASN A 20 -9.71 -20.14 9.79
CA ASN A 20 -9.64 -20.96 8.59
C ASN A 20 -8.89 -20.21 7.47
N PRO A 21 -7.58 -19.96 7.64
CA PRO A 21 -6.79 -19.19 6.69
C PRO A 21 -6.73 -19.83 5.30
N GLU A 22 -6.89 -21.14 5.20
CA GLU A 22 -6.93 -21.89 3.93
C GLU A 22 -8.14 -21.54 3.05
N ALA A 23 -9.19 -20.95 3.64
CA ALA A 23 -10.35 -20.46 2.91
C ALA A 23 -10.13 -19.07 2.27
N VAL A 24 -8.95 -18.47 2.48
CA VAL A 24 -8.63 -17.11 2.04
C VAL A 24 -7.73 -17.17 0.82
N GLY A 25 -8.20 -16.57 -0.27
CA GLY A 25 -7.44 -16.40 -1.50
C GLY A 25 -7.12 -14.94 -1.76
N PHE A 26 -6.11 -14.70 -2.60
CA PHE A 26 -5.80 -13.38 -3.13
C PHE A 26 -5.74 -13.45 -4.66
N VAL A 27 -6.33 -12.45 -5.30
CA VAL A 27 -6.18 -12.20 -6.74
C VAL A 27 -5.83 -10.73 -6.94
N PRO A 28 -4.97 -10.40 -7.92
CA PRO A 28 -4.66 -9.03 -8.28
C PRO A 28 -5.92 -8.30 -8.77
N MET A 29 -5.88 -6.96 -8.75
CA MET A 29 -7.00 -6.16 -9.25
C MET A 29 -7.18 -6.40 -10.75
N PRO A 30 -8.41 -6.59 -11.24
CA PRO A 30 -8.67 -6.74 -12.67
C PRO A 30 -8.35 -5.43 -13.40
N SER A 31 -7.83 -5.55 -14.61
CA SER A 31 -7.53 -4.42 -15.50
C SER A 31 -8.29 -4.56 -16.81
N THR A 32 -8.77 -3.44 -17.36
CA THR A 32 -9.34 -3.39 -18.71
C THR A 32 -8.29 -3.11 -19.79
N TYR A 33 -7.05 -2.83 -19.40
CA TYR A 33 -5.96 -2.42 -20.30
C TYR A 33 -4.95 -3.54 -20.59
N THR A 34 -4.96 -4.60 -19.77
CA THR A 34 -4.05 -5.75 -19.91
C THR A 34 -4.65 -6.98 -19.24
N ASP A 35 -4.31 -8.16 -19.76
CA ASP A 35 -4.62 -9.45 -19.13
C ASP A 35 -3.57 -9.84 -18.06
N GLU A 36 -2.48 -9.08 -17.96
CA GLU A 36 -1.45 -9.30 -16.95
C GLU A 36 -1.91 -8.81 -15.56
N PRO A 37 -1.59 -9.54 -14.47
CA PRO A 37 -1.76 -9.08 -13.10
C PRO A 37 -1.20 -7.67 -12.84
N ILE A 38 -2.06 -6.77 -12.36
CA ILE A 38 -1.66 -5.46 -11.82
C ILE A 38 -1.74 -5.49 -10.30
N TYR A 39 -0.66 -5.08 -9.64
CA TYR A 39 -0.60 -4.99 -8.18
C TYR A 39 -0.62 -3.55 -7.70
N ASP A 40 -1.48 -3.25 -6.73
CA ASP A 40 -1.55 -1.93 -6.13
C ASP A 40 -0.38 -1.73 -5.14
N VAL A 41 0.43 -0.72 -5.44
CA VAL A 41 1.49 -0.23 -4.57
C VAL A 41 1.03 1.06 -3.94
N SER A 42 1.25 1.19 -2.64
CA SER A 42 1.01 2.44 -1.93
C SER A 42 2.14 2.76 -0.96
N MET A 43 2.18 4.03 -0.59
CA MET A 43 3.02 4.54 0.48
C MET A 43 2.11 4.89 1.66
N THR A 44 1.79 3.89 2.48
CA THR A 44 0.97 4.11 3.69
C THR A 44 1.75 4.85 4.78
N SER A 45 3.07 4.64 4.84
CA SER A 45 3.94 5.22 5.86
C SER A 45 5.31 5.58 5.29
N ASN A 46 5.86 6.70 5.74
CA ASN A 46 7.25 7.08 5.54
C ASN A 46 7.97 7.09 6.89
N TYR A 47 9.19 6.56 6.94
CA TYR A 47 10.06 6.70 8.10
C TYR A 47 10.95 7.92 7.90
N ALA A 48 10.91 8.84 8.85
CA ALA A 48 11.73 10.05 8.82
C ALA A 48 12.40 10.24 10.19
N ILE A 49 13.65 10.67 10.16
CA ILE A 49 14.39 11.04 11.36
C ILE A 49 14.13 12.52 11.63
N ASN A 50 13.71 12.83 12.85
CA ASN A 50 13.52 14.22 13.28
C ASN A 50 14.87 14.97 13.19
N ALA A 51 14.95 16.01 12.36
CA ALA A 51 16.16 16.80 12.17
C ALA A 51 16.69 17.48 13.46
N ALA A 52 15.85 17.63 14.48
CA ALA A 52 16.23 18.20 15.77
C ALA A 52 16.72 17.15 16.81
N THR A 53 16.72 15.85 16.46
CA THR A 53 17.16 14.81 17.39
C THR A 53 18.65 14.95 17.73
N GLN A 54 19.02 14.63 18.96
CA GLN A 54 20.42 14.54 19.39
C GLN A 54 21.06 13.20 19.01
N TYR A 55 20.28 12.25 18.47
CA TYR A 55 20.72 10.88 18.19
C TYR A 55 20.41 10.41 16.75
N PRO A 56 20.81 11.17 15.71
CA PRO A 56 20.43 10.85 14.33
C PRO A 56 20.95 9.48 13.89
N ASP A 57 22.19 9.13 14.26
CA ASP A 57 22.81 7.87 13.89
C ASP A 57 22.14 6.67 14.58
N GLU A 58 21.72 6.81 15.83
CA GLU A 58 21.00 5.74 16.54
C GLU A 58 19.59 5.54 15.97
N CYS A 59 18.90 6.63 15.60
CA CYS A 59 17.65 6.53 14.87
C CYS A 59 17.82 5.82 13.52
N ALA A 60 18.90 6.12 12.79
CA ALA A 60 19.20 5.46 11.52
C ALA A 60 19.41 3.95 11.68
N LYS A 61 20.19 3.52 12.68
CA LYS A 61 20.39 2.09 12.97
C LYS A 61 19.09 1.34 13.26
N ILE A 62 18.15 1.98 13.95
CA ILE A 62 16.83 1.39 14.21
C ILE A 62 16.06 1.22 12.90
N LEU A 63 16.04 2.25 12.04
CA LEU A 63 15.37 2.16 10.74
C LEU A 63 16.01 1.09 9.83
N ASP A 64 17.34 1.00 9.82
CA ASP A 64 18.06 -0.03 9.06
C ASP A 64 17.67 -1.44 9.54
N TYR A 65 17.61 -1.64 10.86
CA TYR A 65 17.16 -2.90 11.44
C TYR A 65 15.71 -3.24 11.08
N MET A 66 14.80 -2.24 11.12
CA MET A 66 13.40 -2.43 10.75
C MET A 66 13.22 -2.82 9.27
N LEU A 67 14.23 -2.58 8.44
CA LEU A 67 14.25 -2.92 7.02
C LEU A 67 15.04 -4.20 6.72
N THR A 68 15.40 -5.01 7.71
CA THR A 68 16.03 -6.31 7.45
C THR A 68 14.99 -7.42 7.25
N PRO A 69 15.31 -8.46 6.44
CA PRO A 69 14.42 -9.61 6.26
C PRO A 69 14.01 -10.28 7.57
N GLU A 70 14.91 -10.37 8.54
CA GLU A 70 14.65 -10.97 9.85
C GLU A 70 13.57 -10.19 10.60
N PHE A 71 13.65 -8.86 10.61
CA PHE A 71 12.62 -8.02 11.24
C PHE A 71 11.27 -8.21 10.55
N VAL A 72 11.24 -8.28 9.21
CA VAL A 72 9.99 -8.52 8.47
C VAL A 72 9.35 -9.85 8.86
N VAL A 73 10.14 -10.92 8.94
CA VAL A 73 9.64 -12.26 9.31
C VAL A 73 9.08 -12.24 10.73
N GLU A 74 9.84 -11.71 11.69
CA GLU A 74 9.38 -11.65 13.09
C GLU A 74 8.13 -10.78 13.26
N MET A 75 8.08 -9.61 12.61
CA MET A 75 6.89 -8.77 12.61
C MET A 75 5.69 -9.46 11.97
N THR A 76 5.89 -10.20 10.87
CA THR A 76 4.80 -10.87 10.15
C THR A 76 4.24 -12.06 10.94
N LYS A 77 5.01 -12.69 11.82
CA LYS A 77 4.52 -13.73 12.75
C LYS A 77 3.50 -13.17 13.74
N GLY A 78 3.78 -12.00 14.32
CA GLY A 78 2.90 -11.35 15.29
C GLY A 78 1.78 -10.54 14.65
N TRP A 79 2.06 -9.92 13.49
CA TRP A 79 1.15 -9.00 12.81
C TRP A 79 1.13 -9.25 11.29
N PRO A 80 0.44 -10.31 10.84
CA PRO A 80 0.32 -10.65 9.43
C PRO A 80 -0.23 -9.48 8.62
N GLY A 81 0.39 -9.18 7.48
CA GLY A 81 -0.04 -8.10 6.60
C GLY A 81 0.29 -6.69 7.08
N TYR A 82 1.01 -6.48 8.18
CA TYR A 82 1.37 -5.12 8.61
C TYR A 82 2.70 -4.64 8.04
N TRP A 83 3.69 -5.53 7.98
CA TRP A 83 5.06 -5.19 7.61
C TRP A 83 5.53 -6.01 6.41
N THR A 84 5.65 -5.39 5.24
CA THR A 84 6.08 -6.06 3.99
C THR A 84 7.13 -5.28 3.22
N ILE A 85 7.96 -4.54 3.95
CA ILE A 85 9.07 -3.77 3.41
C ILE A 85 10.40 -4.23 4.04
N PRO A 86 11.51 -4.18 3.30
CA PRO A 86 11.62 -3.75 1.91
C PRO A 86 11.24 -4.89 0.94
N ILE A 87 10.53 -4.54 -0.14
CA ILE A 87 9.80 -5.50 -0.99
C ILE A 87 10.74 -6.39 -1.81
N LYS A 88 11.90 -5.88 -2.26
CA LYS A 88 12.79 -6.63 -3.16
C LYS A 88 13.46 -7.80 -2.45
N GLU A 89 13.76 -7.59 -1.18
CA GLU A 89 14.43 -8.52 -0.29
C GLU A 89 13.48 -9.65 0.13
N LEU A 90 12.17 -9.39 0.11
CA LEU A 90 11.15 -10.41 0.38
C LEU A 90 11.14 -11.56 -0.62
N ALA A 91 11.59 -11.36 -1.87
CA ALA A 91 11.66 -12.44 -2.86
C ALA A 91 12.43 -13.66 -2.34
N ASN A 92 13.47 -13.43 -1.54
CA ASN A 92 14.41 -14.44 -1.09
C ASN A 92 14.32 -14.74 0.41
N VAL A 93 13.35 -14.16 1.13
CA VAL A 93 13.26 -14.37 2.58
C VAL A 93 12.86 -15.82 2.90
N ASP A 94 13.46 -16.40 3.93
CA ASP A 94 13.07 -17.70 4.45
C ASP A 94 11.72 -17.60 5.17
N THR A 95 10.73 -18.33 4.65
CA THR A 95 9.37 -18.39 5.18
C THR A 95 9.08 -19.70 5.91
N SER A 96 10.08 -20.56 6.12
CA SER A 96 9.93 -21.88 6.76
C SER A 96 9.29 -21.82 8.16
N SER A 97 9.45 -20.70 8.86
CA SER A 97 8.90 -20.45 10.18
C SER A 97 7.52 -19.79 10.19
N LEU A 98 6.96 -19.47 9.02
CA LEU A 98 5.65 -18.83 8.88
C LEU A 98 4.56 -19.85 8.56
N THR A 99 3.36 -19.62 9.09
CA THR A 99 2.16 -20.43 8.82
C THR A 99 0.93 -19.54 8.66
N GLY A 100 -0.17 -20.12 8.17
CA GLY A 100 -1.46 -19.43 8.06
C GLY A 100 -1.38 -18.08 7.36
N LEU A 101 -2.00 -17.05 7.95
CA LEU A 101 -2.06 -15.69 7.39
C LEU A 101 -0.68 -15.03 7.24
N SER A 102 0.30 -15.38 8.08
CA SER A 102 1.68 -14.87 7.96
C SER A 102 2.34 -15.37 6.70
N LEU A 103 2.26 -16.68 6.44
CA LEU A 103 2.80 -17.30 5.23
C LEU A 103 2.08 -16.78 4.00
N PHE A 104 0.74 -16.77 4.03
CA PHE A 104 -0.09 -16.22 2.97
C PHE A 104 0.29 -14.79 2.58
N THR A 105 0.56 -13.92 3.56
CA THR A 105 0.99 -12.53 3.31
C THR A 105 2.27 -12.50 2.50
N ILE A 106 3.31 -13.20 2.95
CA ILE A 106 4.63 -13.14 2.29
C ILE A 106 4.56 -13.77 0.90
N ASP A 107 3.84 -14.88 0.74
CA ASP A 107 3.70 -15.55 -0.55
C ASP A 107 3.00 -14.66 -1.58
N CYS A 108 1.95 -13.95 -1.18
CA CYS A 108 1.30 -12.99 -2.08
C CYS A 108 2.22 -11.84 -2.49
N VAL A 109 3.01 -11.30 -1.55
CA VAL A 109 3.98 -10.24 -1.89
C VAL A 109 5.09 -10.78 -2.79
N LYS A 110 5.62 -11.98 -2.52
CA LYS A 110 6.60 -12.65 -3.39
C LYS A 110 6.06 -12.83 -4.81
N ASN A 111 4.81 -13.25 -4.95
CA ASN A 111 4.15 -13.41 -6.24
C ASN A 111 3.94 -12.07 -6.97
N ALA A 112 3.83 -10.95 -6.25
CA ALA A 112 3.70 -9.62 -6.83
C ALA A 112 5.01 -9.07 -7.42
N ILE A 113 6.16 -9.41 -6.81
CA ILE A 113 7.48 -8.81 -7.14
C ILE A 113 7.80 -8.89 -8.65
N PRO A 114 7.69 -10.05 -9.34
CA PRO A 114 8.03 -10.12 -10.76
C PRO A 114 7.14 -9.25 -11.67
N TYR A 115 5.90 -8.96 -11.26
CA TYR A 115 4.99 -8.08 -11.99
C TYR A 115 5.31 -6.61 -11.72
N ILE A 116 5.57 -6.27 -10.45
CA ILE A 116 6.00 -4.93 -10.06
C ILE A 116 7.31 -4.56 -10.78
N ASP A 117 8.29 -5.47 -10.85
CA ASP A 117 9.57 -5.25 -11.54
C ASP A 117 9.39 -5.05 -13.06
N LYS A 118 8.32 -5.59 -13.65
CA LYS A 118 7.95 -5.37 -15.07
C LYS A 118 7.19 -4.06 -15.31
N GLY A 119 6.86 -3.31 -14.26
CA GLY A 119 6.03 -2.11 -14.34
C GLY A 119 4.53 -2.37 -14.25
N ASN A 120 4.10 -3.60 -13.94
CA ASN A 120 2.70 -3.97 -13.80
C ASN A 120 2.18 -3.67 -12.38
N PHE A 121 2.23 -2.39 -12.03
CA PHE A 121 1.71 -1.88 -10.77
C PHE A 121 0.90 -0.61 -10.98
N ALA A 122 -0.01 -0.34 -10.06
CA ALA A 122 -0.73 0.92 -9.97
C ALA A 122 -0.44 1.58 -8.62
N TYR A 123 -0.50 2.91 -8.60
CA TYR A 123 -0.54 3.64 -7.34
C TYR A 123 -1.99 3.89 -6.96
N HIS A 124 -2.30 3.74 -5.68
CA HIS A 124 -3.60 4.19 -5.18
C HIS A 124 -3.76 5.70 -5.44
N PRO A 125 -4.87 6.18 -6.03
CA PRO A 125 -5.02 7.59 -6.43
C PRO A 125 -4.77 8.59 -5.32
N SER A 126 -5.17 8.28 -4.08
CA SER A 126 -4.93 9.15 -2.92
C SER A 126 -3.45 9.39 -2.59
N THR A 127 -2.53 8.58 -3.12
CA THR A 127 -1.07 8.76 -2.94
C THR A 127 -0.62 10.16 -3.39
N PHE A 128 -1.30 10.73 -4.39
CA PHE A 128 -0.95 12.02 -4.98
C PHE A 128 -1.96 13.14 -4.67
N PHE A 129 -3.05 12.83 -3.96
CA PHE A 129 -4.08 13.81 -3.67
C PHE A 129 -3.70 14.68 -2.46
N PRO A 130 -3.72 16.01 -2.61
CA PRO A 130 -3.62 16.91 -1.48
C PRO A 130 -4.91 16.89 -0.62
N PRO A 131 -4.88 17.49 0.59
CA PRO A 131 -5.89 17.27 1.63
C PRO A 131 -7.36 17.52 1.21
N ALA A 132 -7.65 18.54 0.41
CA ALA A 132 -9.02 18.82 0.00
C ALA A 132 -9.48 17.81 -1.06
N THR A 133 -8.63 17.51 -2.03
CA THR A 133 -8.90 16.50 -3.07
C THR A 133 -9.15 15.13 -2.46
N VAL A 134 -8.32 14.68 -1.51
CA VAL A 134 -8.53 13.36 -0.87
C VAL A 134 -9.82 13.34 -0.07
N THR A 135 -10.18 14.43 0.60
CA THR A 135 -11.43 14.55 1.35
C THR A 135 -12.65 14.41 0.43
N ALA A 136 -12.65 15.15 -0.69
CA ALA A 136 -13.71 15.05 -1.69
C ALA A 136 -13.76 13.64 -2.33
N PHE A 137 -12.61 13.02 -2.57
CA PHE A 137 -12.51 11.67 -3.14
C PHE A 137 -13.00 10.58 -2.17
N THR A 138 -12.86 10.77 -0.86
CA THR A 138 -13.36 9.79 0.12
C THR A 138 -14.89 9.83 0.29
N ASP A 139 -15.57 10.86 -0.22
CA ASP A 139 -17.02 11.05 -0.08
C ASP A 139 -17.85 10.27 -1.13
N ILE A 140 -17.29 9.16 -1.66
CA ILE A 140 -17.92 8.32 -2.68
C ILE A 140 -19.26 7.70 -2.21
N ASP A 141 -19.44 7.57 -0.90
CA ASP A 141 -20.68 7.06 -0.29
C ASP A 141 -21.90 7.88 -0.71
N THR A 142 -21.74 9.18 -0.99
CA THR A 142 -22.82 10.04 -1.49
C THR A 142 -23.33 9.61 -2.86
N VAL A 143 -22.48 9.03 -3.71
CA VAL A 143 -22.88 8.43 -4.99
C VAL A 143 -23.64 7.13 -4.73
N TRP A 144 -23.11 6.25 -3.88
CA TRP A 144 -23.73 4.95 -3.58
C TRP A 144 -25.08 5.08 -2.89
N GLN A 145 -25.27 6.13 -2.09
CA GLN A 145 -26.52 6.47 -1.43
C GLN A 145 -27.47 7.29 -2.33
N GLY A 146 -27.04 7.66 -3.55
CA GLY A 146 -27.85 8.41 -4.51
C GLY A 146 -28.08 9.88 -4.17
N VAL A 147 -27.25 10.47 -3.30
CA VAL A 147 -27.30 11.89 -2.91
C VAL A 147 -26.79 12.77 -4.04
N VAL A 148 -25.72 12.34 -4.73
CA VAL A 148 -25.16 13.00 -5.93
C VAL A 148 -24.98 11.97 -7.04
N THR A 149 -24.92 12.43 -8.30
CA THR A 149 -24.55 11.55 -9.43
C THR A 149 -23.04 11.33 -9.49
N ALA A 150 -22.61 10.30 -10.20
CA ALA A 150 -21.19 10.05 -10.43
C ALA A 150 -20.50 11.25 -11.11
N GLU A 151 -21.17 11.92 -12.04
CA GLU A 151 -20.66 13.11 -12.72
C GLU A 151 -20.48 14.29 -11.76
N GLN A 152 -21.43 14.50 -10.85
CA GLN A 152 -21.36 15.56 -9.84
C GLN A 152 -20.23 15.31 -8.84
N TYR A 153 -20.07 14.07 -8.39
CA TYR A 153 -18.95 13.65 -7.55
C TYR A 153 -17.61 13.89 -8.25
N CYS A 154 -17.44 13.39 -9.49
CA CYS A 154 -16.20 13.59 -10.26
C CYS A 154 -15.90 15.07 -10.50
N ALA A 155 -16.91 15.90 -10.80
CA ALA A 155 -16.74 17.34 -10.96
C ALA A 155 -16.29 18.02 -9.66
N THR A 156 -16.77 17.56 -8.51
CA THR A 156 -16.36 18.07 -7.19
C THR A 156 -14.90 17.74 -6.90
N VAL A 157 -14.50 16.47 -7.09
CA VAL A 157 -13.10 16.04 -6.91
C VAL A 157 -12.17 16.81 -7.85
N ALA A 158 -12.54 16.96 -9.12
CA ALA A 158 -11.75 17.70 -10.11
C ALA A 158 -11.57 19.18 -9.71
N LYS A 159 -12.64 19.82 -9.23
CA LYS A 159 -12.58 21.21 -8.77
C LYS A 159 -11.60 21.41 -7.61
N GLU A 160 -11.62 20.53 -6.61
CA GLU A 160 -10.66 20.60 -5.49
C GLU A 160 -9.22 20.37 -5.98
N LEU A 161 -9.02 19.40 -6.87
CA LEU A 161 -7.70 19.14 -7.46
C LEU A 161 -7.17 20.34 -8.24
N ASP A 162 -7.98 20.96 -9.09
CA ASP A 162 -7.59 22.14 -9.86
C ASP A 162 -7.19 23.31 -8.95
N ALA A 163 -7.94 23.51 -7.86
CA ALA A 163 -7.63 24.55 -6.87
C ALA A 163 -6.31 24.26 -6.15
N GLU A 164 -6.06 23.02 -5.74
CA GLU A 164 -4.83 22.63 -5.05
C GLU A 164 -3.61 22.60 -5.99
N ILE A 165 -3.79 22.28 -7.28
CA ILE A 165 -2.76 22.45 -8.32
C ILE A 165 -2.40 23.93 -8.47
N ALA A 166 -3.40 24.81 -8.60
CA ALA A 166 -3.17 26.25 -8.71
C ALA A 166 -2.44 26.82 -7.48
N ALA A 167 -2.73 26.27 -6.30
CA ALA A 167 -2.07 26.60 -5.03
C ALA A 167 -0.69 25.92 -4.85
N LYS A 168 -0.25 25.09 -5.79
CA LYS A 168 1.01 24.31 -5.74
C LYS A 168 1.10 23.40 -4.51
N LEU A 169 -0.02 22.81 -4.11
CA LEU A 169 -0.12 21.88 -2.98
C LEU A 169 0.06 20.41 -3.39
N ILE A 170 0.09 20.12 -4.69
CA ILE A 170 0.43 18.80 -5.20
C ILE A 170 1.94 18.52 -5.06
N CYS A 171 2.30 17.27 -4.81
CA CYS A 171 3.71 16.85 -4.83
C CYS A 171 4.28 17.06 -6.24
N PRO A 172 5.41 17.78 -6.40
CA PRO A 172 6.02 17.95 -7.71
C PRO A 172 6.45 16.59 -8.26
N LEU A 173 5.94 16.22 -9.44
CA LEU A 173 6.43 15.05 -10.15
C LEU A 173 7.85 15.34 -10.65
N ALA A 174 8.81 14.53 -10.21
CA ALA A 174 10.14 14.56 -10.80
C ALA A 174 10.01 14.28 -12.31
N LYS A 175 10.74 15.03 -13.14
CA LYS A 175 10.87 14.67 -14.56
C LYS A 175 11.50 13.28 -14.61
N PRO A 176 10.95 12.33 -15.39
CA PRO A 176 11.57 11.02 -15.54
C PRO A 176 13.02 11.21 -16.00
N ALA A 177 13.93 10.50 -15.34
CA ALA A 177 15.30 10.38 -15.81
C ALA A 177 15.27 9.43 -17.02
N TYR A 178 15.01 9.99 -18.21
CA TYR A 178 15.27 9.29 -19.46
C TYR A 178 16.77 9.32 -19.75
#